data_AF-A0A0M1P057-F1
#
_entry.id   AF-A0A0M1P057-F1
#
_cell.length_a   1.000
_cell.length_b   1.000
_cell.length_c   1.000
_cell.angle_alpha   90.00
_cell.angle_beta   90.00
_cell.angle_gamma   90.00
#
_symmetry.space_group_name_H-M   'P 1'
#
loop_
_entity.id
_entity.type
_entity.pdbx_description
1 polymer ?
#
loop_
_entity_poly.entity_id
_entity_poly.type
_entity_poly.pdbx_seq_one_letter_code
_entity_poly.pdbx_strand_id
1 'polypeptide(L)'
;MKSLGIAFIIIACLLAGCSQATDVPTQDSAIQVPDSDDSGIEEQQPEAYSLHFKEVELEEPLKSISTTDLTNVINKQKIDEYTIYFYEEKGLDEENVRAAIQIDTKLLEIGQVGYAALDPEQYTVSQVQALDQTYIKVSGACGANCPISYYIHPDISSPISLRIEAHTVEADIDQNGINYIVASVGTAADTSIYKLRDGHIVAANLNETLAAQAVIYDKESNMFGDGTRNWRVKEEELVLFKE
;
A
#
# COMPACT_ATOMS: atom_id res chain seq x y z
N MET A 1 -8.80 20.95 -52.50
CA MET A 1 -8.97 19.63 -53.16
C MET A 1 -9.06 18.56 -52.08
N LYS A 2 -10.26 17.95 -51.95
CA LYS A 2 -10.58 16.58 -51.43
C LYS A 2 -10.26 16.31 -49.94
N SER A 3 -11.26 16.32 -49.05
CA SER A 3 -12.21 15.23 -48.66
C SER A 3 -11.62 14.38 -47.52
N LEU A 4 -12.04 14.55 -46.26
CA LEU A 4 -13.20 13.92 -45.56
C LEU A 4 -13.23 12.38 -45.64
N GLY A 5 -13.26 11.73 -44.47
CA GLY A 5 -13.45 10.29 -44.33
C GLY A 5 -13.58 9.84 -42.87
N ILE A 6 -14.72 10.13 -42.24
CA ILE A 6 -15.20 9.45 -41.03
C ILE A 6 -15.75 8.08 -41.47
N ALA A 7 -15.28 7.00 -40.86
CA ALA A 7 -15.84 5.67 -41.07
C ALA A 7 -16.49 5.18 -39.76
N PHE A 8 -17.82 5.29 -39.73
CA PHE A 8 -18.71 4.50 -38.89
C PHE A 8 -18.77 3.08 -39.46
N ILE A 9 -18.57 2.05 -38.64
CA ILE A 9 -18.97 0.68 -38.97
C ILE A 9 -20.01 0.24 -37.93
N ILE A 10 -21.26 0.24 -38.38
CA ILE A 10 -22.37 -0.55 -37.83
C ILE A 10 -22.58 -1.69 -38.82
N ILE A 11 -22.75 -2.93 -38.34
CA ILE A 11 -23.46 -4.08 -38.95
C ILE A 11 -23.09 -5.32 -38.11
N ALA A 12 -23.92 -6.32 -37.83
CA ALA A 12 -25.37 -6.50 -37.69
C ALA A 12 -25.52 -7.93 -37.10
N CYS A 13 -26.63 -8.18 -36.41
CA CYS A 13 -27.00 -9.46 -35.82
C CYS A 13 -27.01 -10.63 -36.82
N LEU A 14 -26.69 -11.84 -36.34
CA LEU A 14 -27.27 -13.08 -36.84
C LEU A 14 -27.69 -13.98 -35.67
N LEU A 15 -29.00 -14.23 -35.62
CA LEU A 15 -29.67 -15.26 -34.84
C LEU A 15 -29.58 -16.61 -35.59
N ALA A 16 -29.27 -17.68 -34.87
CA ALA A 16 -29.71 -19.07 -35.09
C ALA A 16 -29.20 -19.86 -33.86
N GLY A 17 -29.99 -20.57 -33.05
CA GLY A 17 -31.21 -21.30 -33.33
C GLY A 17 -30.87 -22.76 -33.61
N CYS A 18 -30.77 -23.60 -32.57
CA CYS A 18 -30.94 -25.05 -32.67
C CYS A 18 -31.56 -25.58 -31.37
N SER A 19 -32.86 -25.79 -31.46
CA SER A 19 -33.69 -26.70 -30.67
C SER A 19 -33.17 -28.13 -30.69
N GLN A 20 -33.24 -28.83 -29.55
CA GLN A 20 -33.57 -30.25 -29.52
C GLN A 20 -34.35 -30.55 -28.23
N ALA A 21 -35.65 -30.77 -28.42
CA ALA A 21 -36.50 -31.46 -27.48
C ALA A 21 -36.30 -32.97 -27.70
N THR A 22 -36.13 -33.70 -26.60
CA THR A 22 -36.26 -35.16 -26.60
C THR A 22 -37.10 -35.53 -25.38
N ASP A 23 -38.41 -35.67 -25.59
CA ASP A 23 -39.33 -36.33 -24.67
C ASP A 23 -39.28 -37.84 -24.94
N VAL A 24 -39.00 -38.67 -23.92
CA VAL A 24 -39.67 -39.96 -23.60
C VAL A 24 -39.22 -40.42 -22.17
N PRO A 25 -39.93 -41.35 -21.48
CA PRO A 25 -41.15 -41.20 -20.69
C PRO A 25 -40.95 -41.36 -19.17
N THR A 26 -41.98 -40.97 -18.42
CA THR A 26 -42.18 -41.14 -16.98
C THR A 26 -42.06 -42.59 -16.51
N GLN A 27 -41.19 -42.84 -15.52
CA GLN A 27 -41.40 -43.92 -14.53
C GLN A 27 -41.49 -43.31 -13.15
N ASP A 28 -42.69 -43.48 -12.58
CA ASP A 28 -43.03 -43.19 -11.20
C ASP A 28 -42.27 -44.14 -10.28
N SER A 29 -41.45 -43.58 -9.40
CA SER A 29 -40.89 -44.28 -8.25
C SER A 29 -40.72 -43.24 -7.16
N ALA A 30 -41.76 -43.13 -6.35
CA ALA A 30 -41.73 -42.46 -5.06
C ALA A 30 -40.55 -43.00 -4.24
N ILE A 31 -39.49 -42.20 -4.18
CA ILE A 31 -38.48 -42.27 -3.13
C ILE A 31 -38.60 -40.92 -2.43
N GLN A 32 -39.08 -40.95 -1.18
CA GLN A 32 -39.07 -39.81 -0.30
C GLN A 32 -37.62 -39.37 -0.13
N VAL A 33 -37.26 -38.28 -0.82
CA VAL A 33 -36.07 -37.50 -0.50
C VAL A 33 -36.35 -36.95 0.91
N PRO A 34 -35.50 -37.22 1.91
CA PRO A 34 -35.63 -36.52 3.18
C PRO A 34 -35.41 -35.04 2.86
N ASP A 35 -36.34 -34.18 3.27
CA ASP A 35 -36.11 -32.74 3.38
C ASP A 35 -34.76 -32.56 4.07
N SER A 36 -33.73 -32.27 3.28
CA SER A 36 -32.51 -31.71 3.78
C SER A 36 -32.89 -30.31 4.20
N ASP A 37 -33.10 -30.14 5.50
CA ASP A 37 -33.00 -28.85 6.17
C ASP A 37 -31.72 -28.19 5.66
N ASP A 38 -31.90 -27.31 4.68
CA ASP A 38 -30.95 -26.27 4.32
C ASP A 38 -30.98 -25.23 5.45
N SER A 39 -30.59 -25.66 6.65
CA SER A 39 -30.10 -24.75 7.66
C SER A 39 -28.71 -24.35 7.21
N GLY A 40 -28.65 -23.43 6.24
CA GLY A 40 -27.46 -22.65 5.95
C GLY A 40 -26.99 -22.07 7.26
N ILE A 41 -25.96 -22.67 7.84
CA ILE A 41 -25.21 -22.07 8.92
C ILE A 41 -24.50 -20.90 8.24
N GLU A 42 -25.14 -19.73 8.20
CA GLU A 42 -24.40 -18.49 8.07
C GLU A 42 -23.38 -18.50 9.19
N GLU A 43 -22.13 -18.76 8.84
CA GLU A 43 -21.01 -18.66 9.75
C GLU A 43 -21.01 -17.21 10.25
N GLN A 44 -21.48 -17.00 11.49
CA GLN A 44 -21.57 -15.67 12.09
C GLN A 44 -20.15 -15.14 12.23
N GLN A 45 -19.73 -14.36 11.24
CA GLN A 45 -18.45 -13.68 11.23
C GLN A 45 -18.41 -12.73 12.43
N PRO A 46 -17.27 -12.64 13.15
CA PRO A 46 -17.18 -11.83 14.35
C PRO A 46 -17.39 -10.35 14.02
N GLU A 47 -18.05 -9.64 14.94
CA GLU A 47 -18.30 -8.19 14.80
C GLU A 47 -17.02 -7.36 14.98
N ALA A 48 -16.00 -7.94 15.62
CA ALA A 48 -14.71 -7.32 15.84
C ALA A 48 -13.58 -8.36 15.76
N TYR A 49 -12.43 -7.94 15.25
CA TYR A 49 -11.20 -8.72 15.16
C TYR A 49 -10.09 -7.99 15.92
N SER A 50 -9.42 -8.68 16.85
CA SER A 50 -8.27 -8.12 17.54
C SER A 50 -7.06 -7.99 16.60
N LEU A 51 -6.39 -6.85 16.63
CA LEU A 51 -5.21 -6.58 15.82
C LEU A 51 -3.95 -7.16 16.49
N HIS A 52 -3.27 -8.06 15.78
CA HIS A 52 -2.04 -8.69 16.26
C HIS A 52 -0.81 -7.93 15.79
N PHE A 53 -0.41 -6.93 16.59
CA PHE A 53 0.78 -6.14 16.32
C PHE A 53 2.08 -6.90 16.64
N LYS A 54 3.03 -6.82 15.71
CA LYS A 54 4.41 -7.36 15.83
C LYS A 54 5.39 -6.19 15.81
N GLU A 55 6.50 -6.30 16.53
CA GLU A 55 7.56 -5.29 16.50
C GLU A 55 8.19 -5.19 15.11
N VAL A 56 8.46 -3.97 14.67
CA VAL A 56 9.14 -3.68 13.41
C VAL A 56 10.62 -3.45 13.71
N GLU A 57 11.47 -4.23 13.07
CA GLU A 57 12.91 -3.99 13.11
C GLU A 57 13.23 -2.72 12.33
N LEU A 58 13.81 -1.73 13.01
CA LEU A 58 14.30 -0.52 12.37
C LEU A 58 15.63 -0.77 11.68
N GLU A 59 15.92 0.01 10.64
CA GLU A 59 17.23 -0.04 10.01
C GLU A 59 18.31 0.50 10.97
N GLU A 60 19.55 0.09 10.71
CA GLU A 60 20.72 0.70 11.36
C GLU A 60 20.74 2.22 11.11
N PRO A 61 21.32 3.01 12.03
CA PRO A 61 21.42 4.45 11.83
C PRO A 61 22.06 4.85 10.50
N LEU A 62 21.61 5.97 9.95
CA LEU A 62 22.05 6.45 8.64
C LEU A 62 23.57 6.67 8.62
N LYS A 63 24.21 6.15 7.57
CA LYS A 63 25.67 6.16 7.42
C LYS A 63 26.14 7.48 6.83
N SER A 64 27.20 8.05 7.38
CA SER A 64 27.83 9.23 6.79
C SER A 64 28.50 8.90 5.46
N ILE A 65 28.28 9.76 4.47
CA ILE A 65 28.92 9.68 3.15
C ILE A 65 29.59 11.02 2.80
N SER A 66 30.42 11.01 1.78
CA SER A 66 31.08 12.19 1.24
C SER A 66 30.36 12.75 0.01
N THR A 67 30.61 14.01 -0.31
CA THR A 67 30.08 14.61 -1.56
C THR A 67 30.63 13.91 -2.81
N THR A 68 31.75 13.20 -2.72
CA THR A 68 32.30 12.42 -3.84
C THR A 68 31.57 11.11 -4.08
N ASP A 69 30.72 10.68 -3.14
CA ASP A 69 29.85 9.51 -3.29
C ASP A 69 28.53 9.84 -4.03
N LEU A 70 28.16 11.14 -4.11
CA LEU A 70 27.00 11.61 -4.86
C LEU A 70 27.31 11.66 -6.37
N THR A 71 27.24 10.51 -7.03
CA THR A 71 27.44 10.40 -8.48
C THR A 71 26.18 10.76 -9.25
N ASN A 72 26.31 11.65 -10.25
CA ASN A 72 25.22 12.07 -11.13
C ASN A 72 23.92 12.42 -10.36
N VAL A 73 23.92 13.55 -9.63
CA VAL A 73 22.74 14.00 -8.89
C VAL A 73 21.60 14.30 -9.87
N ILE A 74 20.56 13.47 -9.80
CA ILE A 74 19.37 13.50 -10.66
C ILE A 74 18.44 14.62 -10.19
N ASN A 75 18.23 14.72 -8.89
CA ASN A 75 17.30 15.68 -8.29
C ASN A 75 17.80 16.12 -6.91
N LYS A 76 17.41 17.33 -6.52
CA LYS A 76 17.71 17.93 -5.23
C LYS A 76 16.46 18.63 -4.70
N GLN A 77 15.98 18.21 -3.54
CA GLN A 77 14.80 18.78 -2.92
C GLN A 77 15.15 19.32 -1.54
N LYS A 78 14.64 20.50 -1.22
CA LYS A 78 14.84 21.16 0.07
C LYS A 78 13.54 21.15 0.85
N ILE A 79 13.61 20.78 2.12
CA ILE A 79 12.50 20.87 3.07
C ILE A 79 13.06 21.41 4.38
N ASP A 80 12.55 22.55 4.82
CA ASP A 80 13.07 23.33 5.94
C ASP A 80 14.60 23.52 5.87
N GLU A 81 15.36 23.12 6.88
CA GLU A 81 16.82 23.14 6.91
C GLU A 81 17.48 21.97 6.16
N TYR A 82 16.72 20.94 5.82
CA TYR A 82 17.21 19.70 5.23
C TYR A 82 17.30 19.78 3.71
N THR A 83 18.28 19.07 3.16
CA THR A 83 18.44 18.93 1.72
C THR A 83 18.57 17.46 1.37
N ILE A 84 17.69 16.97 0.50
CA ILE A 84 17.68 15.59 0.04
C ILE A 84 18.24 15.57 -1.38
N TYR A 85 19.19 14.66 -1.60
CA TYR A 85 19.83 14.40 -2.88
C TYR A 85 19.36 13.05 -3.40
N PHE A 86 18.94 13.00 -4.66
CA PHE A 86 18.70 11.78 -5.41
C PHE A 86 19.81 11.63 -6.44
N TYR A 87 20.50 10.50 -6.44
CA TYR A 87 21.72 10.30 -7.21
C TYR A 87 21.83 8.86 -7.69
N GLU A 88 22.55 8.65 -8.79
CA GLU A 88 22.81 7.32 -9.31
C GLU A 88 23.90 6.64 -8.50
N GLU A 89 23.77 5.33 -8.28
CA GLU A 89 24.81 4.56 -7.62
C GLU A 89 26.08 4.45 -8.47
N LYS A 90 27.25 4.53 -7.82
CA LYS A 90 28.54 4.46 -8.49
C LYS A 90 28.90 3.01 -8.85
N GLY A 91 28.85 2.71 -10.14
CA GLY A 91 29.44 1.50 -10.71
C GLY A 91 28.62 0.25 -10.46
N LEU A 92 27.78 -0.08 -11.44
CA LEU A 92 27.32 -1.38 -11.94
C LEU A 92 26.44 -1.06 -13.16
N ASP A 93 26.23 -2.01 -14.09
CA ASP A 93 25.33 -1.87 -15.25
C ASP A 93 23.83 -1.78 -14.86
N GLU A 94 23.53 -1.40 -13.62
CA GLU A 94 22.20 -1.28 -13.03
C GLU A 94 21.97 0.16 -12.57
N GLU A 95 20.95 0.81 -13.16
CA GLU A 95 20.61 2.21 -12.96
C GLU A 95 19.94 2.46 -11.58
N ASN A 96 20.58 2.08 -10.47
CA ASN A 96 20.00 2.29 -9.14
C ASN A 96 19.98 3.77 -8.77
N VAL A 97 18.84 4.23 -8.24
CA VAL A 97 18.71 5.57 -7.66
C VAL A 97 18.73 5.47 -6.15
N ARG A 98 19.67 6.19 -5.53
CA ARG A 98 19.84 6.30 -4.08
C ARG A 98 19.45 7.70 -3.60
N ALA A 99 19.14 7.79 -2.31
CA ALA A 99 18.87 9.05 -1.65
C ALA A 99 19.84 9.29 -0.49
N ALA A 100 20.18 10.57 -0.27
CA ALA A 100 20.94 11.03 0.87
C ALA A 100 20.30 12.30 1.44
N ILE A 101 20.37 12.47 2.76
CA ILE A 101 19.93 13.67 3.47
C ILE A 101 21.14 14.43 4.01
N GLN A 102 21.14 15.73 3.77
CA GLN A 102 22.05 16.66 4.41
C GLN A 102 21.35 17.32 5.59
N ILE A 103 21.93 17.12 6.77
CA ILE A 103 21.54 17.73 8.04
C ILE A 103 22.74 18.56 8.51
N ASP A 104 22.57 19.88 8.58
CA ASP A 104 23.67 20.83 8.77
C ASP A 104 24.83 20.60 7.77
N THR A 105 25.98 20.17 8.27
CA THR A 105 27.18 19.88 7.48
C THR A 105 27.37 18.38 7.23
N LYS A 106 26.52 17.52 7.80
CA LYS A 106 26.63 16.06 7.65
C LYS A 106 25.78 15.62 6.47
N LEU A 107 26.36 14.77 5.62
CA LEU A 107 25.66 14.09 4.55
C LEU A 107 25.51 12.62 4.94
N LEU A 108 24.26 12.16 5.03
CA LEU A 108 23.90 10.83 5.49
C LEU A 108 23.17 10.09 4.38
N GLU A 109 23.57 8.86 4.12
CA GLU A 109 22.90 7.99 3.16
C GLU A 109 21.58 7.45 3.75
N ILE A 110 20.50 7.56 2.96
CA ILE A 110 19.19 6.99 3.28
C ILE A 110 19.11 5.55 2.75
N GLY A 111 19.49 5.35 1.49
CA GLY A 111 19.44 4.04 0.84
C GLY A 111 18.92 4.10 -0.60
N GLN A 112 18.63 2.93 -1.16
CA GLN A 112 18.04 2.82 -2.50
C GLN A 112 16.56 3.21 -2.46
N VAL A 113 16.16 4.10 -3.37
CA VAL A 113 14.79 4.61 -3.51
C VAL A 113 14.17 4.27 -4.86
N GLY A 114 14.91 3.63 -5.78
CA GLY A 114 14.36 3.17 -7.04
C GLY A 114 15.39 2.65 -8.03
N TYR A 115 14.91 2.44 -9.25
CA TYR A 115 15.69 2.12 -10.45
C TYR A 115 15.38 3.15 -11.53
N ALA A 116 16.34 3.38 -12.41
CA ALA A 116 16.29 4.17 -13.61
C ALA A 116 15.70 5.57 -13.39
N ALA A 117 16.53 6.59 -13.50
CA ALA A 117 16.14 7.99 -13.34
C ALA A 117 15.29 8.55 -14.52
N LEU A 118 14.44 7.72 -15.14
CA LEU A 118 13.66 8.06 -16.33
C LEU A 118 12.67 9.20 -16.06
N ASP A 119 12.11 9.25 -14.84
CA ASP A 119 11.24 10.32 -14.38
C ASP A 119 11.66 10.80 -12.99
N PRO A 120 12.39 11.93 -12.89
CA PRO A 120 12.79 12.50 -11.61
C PRO A 120 11.62 12.93 -10.70
N GLU A 121 10.41 13.11 -11.24
CA GLU A 121 9.23 13.54 -10.48
C GLU A 121 8.64 12.43 -9.60
N GLN A 122 8.95 11.17 -9.90
CA GLN A 122 8.54 10.03 -9.07
C GLN A 122 9.23 10.01 -7.69
N TYR A 123 10.35 10.73 -7.57
CA TYR A 123 11.07 10.89 -6.31
C TYR A 123 10.57 12.14 -5.61
N THR A 124 9.98 11.98 -4.43
CA THR A 124 9.35 13.09 -3.71
C THR A 124 9.82 13.15 -2.27
N VAL A 125 9.85 14.37 -1.74
CA VAL A 125 10.18 14.64 -0.35
C VAL A 125 9.06 15.47 0.26
N SER A 126 8.61 15.07 1.44
CA SER A 126 7.57 15.77 2.19
C SER A 126 7.82 15.66 3.69
N GLN A 127 7.18 16.53 4.46
CA GLN A 127 7.12 16.43 5.91
C GLN A 127 5.75 15.92 6.30
N VAL A 128 5.72 14.90 7.14
CA VAL A 128 4.49 14.22 7.55
C VAL A 128 4.44 14.04 9.05
N GLN A 129 3.22 14.07 9.59
CA GLN A 129 2.95 13.66 10.98
C GLN A 129 2.51 12.20 10.96
N ALA A 130 3.23 11.35 11.67
CA ALA A 130 2.92 9.93 11.86
C ALA A 130 3.55 9.45 13.16
N LEU A 131 2.98 8.42 13.79
CA LEU A 131 3.57 7.75 14.97
C LEU A 131 3.93 8.72 16.11
N ASP A 132 3.09 9.75 16.31
CA ASP A 132 3.27 10.84 17.29
C ASP A 132 4.54 11.70 17.09
N GLN A 133 5.09 11.69 15.86
CA GLN A 133 6.31 12.41 15.51
C GLN A 133 6.20 13.09 14.15
N THR A 134 7.11 14.03 13.92
CA THR A 134 7.36 14.62 12.61
C THR A 134 8.46 13.86 11.90
N TYR A 135 8.18 13.43 10.66
CA TYR A 135 9.12 12.73 9.80
C TYR A 135 9.37 13.48 8.51
N ILE A 136 10.59 13.35 7.99
CA ILE A 136 10.89 13.61 6.59
C ILE A 136 10.61 12.32 5.84
N LYS A 137 9.58 12.35 4.97
CA LYS A 137 9.21 11.23 4.11
C LYS A 137 9.89 11.38 2.75
N VAL A 138 10.73 10.42 2.42
CA VAL A 138 11.35 10.29 1.09
C VAL A 138 10.68 9.13 0.37
N SER A 139 10.01 9.43 -0.73
CA SER A 139 9.32 8.42 -1.54
C SER A 139 10.01 8.26 -2.89
N GLY A 140 10.10 7.03 -3.37
CA GLY A 140 10.54 6.70 -4.71
C GLY A 140 9.82 5.47 -5.24
N ALA A 141 10.23 4.99 -6.41
CA ALA A 141 9.63 3.84 -7.05
C ALA A 141 10.69 2.94 -7.72
N CYS A 142 10.51 1.64 -7.56
CA CYS A 142 11.22 0.58 -8.30
C CYS A 142 10.35 -0.03 -9.43
N GLY A 143 9.51 0.79 -10.07
CA GLY A 143 8.52 0.39 -11.07
C GLY A 143 7.08 0.56 -10.58
N ALA A 144 6.10 0.23 -11.44
CA ALA A 144 4.69 0.60 -11.24
C ALA A 144 4.04 0.04 -9.96
N ASN A 145 4.56 -1.05 -9.39
CA ASN A 145 4.00 -1.74 -8.22
C ASN A 145 5.00 -1.88 -7.05
N CYS A 146 6.08 -1.09 -7.06
CA CYS A 146 7.17 -1.18 -6.08
C CYS A 146 7.45 0.21 -5.47
N PRO A 147 6.49 0.81 -4.76
CA PRO A 147 6.73 2.05 -4.03
C PRO A 147 7.68 1.80 -2.85
N ILE A 148 8.60 2.73 -2.62
CA ILE A 148 9.46 2.73 -1.43
C ILE A 148 9.25 4.05 -0.70
N SER A 149 8.99 3.98 0.61
CA SER A 149 8.88 5.14 1.50
C SER A 149 9.88 4.99 2.64
N TYR A 150 10.72 6.00 2.84
CA TYR A 150 11.54 6.14 4.04
C TYR A 150 10.95 7.24 4.92
N TYR A 151 10.77 6.94 6.21
CA TYR A 151 10.41 7.90 7.25
C TYR A 151 11.64 8.16 8.11
N ILE A 152 12.22 9.34 7.96
CA ILE A 152 13.45 9.71 8.65
C ILE A 152 13.08 10.64 9.78
N HIS A 153 13.39 10.22 11.01
CA HIS A 153 13.31 11.11 12.16
C HIS A 153 14.58 11.95 12.21
N PRO A 154 14.52 13.28 12.04
CA PRO A 154 15.71 14.10 11.86
C PRO A 154 16.51 14.37 13.15
N ASP A 155 16.08 13.85 14.31
CA ASP A 155 16.79 14.09 15.58
C ASP A 155 18.23 13.54 15.58
N ILE A 156 19.13 14.36 16.10
CA ILE A 156 20.42 14.71 15.46
C ILE A 156 21.58 13.80 15.88
N SER A 157 21.44 13.02 16.96
CA SER A 157 22.55 12.17 17.43
C SER A 157 22.75 10.93 16.57
N SER A 158 21.67 10.36 16.04
CA SER A 158 21.71 9.14 15.25
C SER A 158 20.40 8.99 14.47
N PRO A 159 20.24 9.66 13.31
CA PRO A 159 19.03 9.53 12.51
C PRO A 159 18.80 8.09 12.11
N ILE A 160 17.60 7.59 12.35
CA ILE A 160 17.14 6.25 11.98
C ILE A 160 16.03 6.40 10.94
N SER A 161 16.01 5.50 9.95
CA SER A 161 14.94 5.39 8.98
C SER A 161 14.05 4.19 9.28
N LEU A 162 12.74 4.40 9.15
CA LEU A 162 11.79 3.33 8.89
C LEU A 162 11.61 3.23 7.37
N ARG A 163 12.01 2.10 6.78
CA ARG A 163 11.79 1.80 5.37
C ARG A 163 10.54 0.93 5.21
N ILE A 164 9.64 1.34 4.33
CA ILE A 164 8.42 0.60 3.98
C ILE A 164 8.34 0.47 2.45
N GLU A 165 8.29 -0.76 1.95
CA GLU A 165 8.12 -1.08 0.53
C GLU A 165 6.63 -1.20 0.16
N ALA A 166 5.91 -0.09 0.32
CA ALA A 166 4.47 -0.02 0.05
C ALA A 166 4.05 1.42 -0.25
N HIS A 167 2.86 1.57 -0.85
CA HIS A 167 2.21 2.86 -0.89
C HIS A 167 1.76 3.18 0.54
N THR A 168 2.15 4.34 1.05
CA THR A 168 1.89 4.69 2.44
C THR A 168 1.05 5.95 2.56
N VAL A 169 0.10 5.92 3.49
CA VAL A 169 -0.78 7.03 3.85
C VAL A 169 -0.74 7.21 5.36
N GLU A 170 -0.49 8.44 5.81
CA GLU A 170 -0.59 8.83 7.21
C GLU A 170 -2.03 9.22 7.53
N ALA A 171 -2.64 8.57 8.52
CA ALA A 171 -4.03 8.82 8.90
C ALA A 171 -4.35 8.45 10.35
N ASP A 172 -5.20 9.26 10.99
CA ASP A 172 -5.79 9.00 12.31
C ASP A 172 -6.94 7.99 12.18
N ILE A 173 -6.59 6.71 12.04
CA ILE A 173 -7.54 5.64 11.71
C ILE A 173 -8.42 5.20 12.88
N ASP A 174 -8.01 5.47 14.12
CA ASP A 174 -8.77 5.19 15.35
C ASP A 174 -9.34 6.44 16.02
N GLN A 175 -9.13 7.63 15.43
CA GLN A 175 -9.67 8.93 15.85
C GLN A 175 -9.14 9.38 17.23
N ASN A 176 -7.90 9.02 17.55
CA ASN A 176 -7.24 9.39 18.80
C ASN A 176 -6.36 10.66 18.68
N GLY A 177 -6.26 11.24 17.47
CA GLY A 177 -5.44 12.41 17.16
C GLY A 177 -4.01 12.11 16.71
N ILE A 178 -3.61 10.84 16.68
CA ILE A 178 -2.28 10.38 16.26
C ILE A 178 -2.40 9.62 14.94
N ASN A 179 -1.67 10.08 13.93
CA ASN A 179 -1.64 9.39 12.65
C ASN A 179 -0.87 8.06 12.74
N TYR A 180 -1.50 6.99 12.26
CA TYR A 180 -0.87 5.73 11.91
C TYR A 180 -0.25 5.84 10.52
N ILE A 181 0.63 4.92 10.16
CA ILE A 181 1.02 4.70 8.76
C ILE A 181 0.21 3.50 8.25
N VAL A 182 -0.62 3.72 7.25
CA VAL A 182 -1.28 2.66 6.49
C VAL A 182 -0.43 2.36 5.27
N ALA A 183 -0.02 1.12 5.11
CA ALA A 183 0.85 0.66 4.03
C ALA A 183 0.14 -0.41 3.20
N SER A 184 0.04 -0.21 1.89
CA SER A 184 -0.60 -1.14 0.96
C SER A 184 0.32 -1.45 -0.23
N VAL A 185 0.50 -2.73 -0.55
CA VAL A 185 1.36 -3.18 -1.65
C VAL A 185 0.71 -4.31 -2.44
N GLY A 186 1.07 -4.42 -3.73
CA GLY A 186 0.62 -5.48 -4.61
C GLY A 186 -0.73 -5.21 -5.30
N THR A 187 -1.02 -5.98 -6.35
CA THR A 187 -2.27 -5.87 -7.12
C THR A 187 -3.49 -6.29 -6.31
N ALA A 188 -3.37 -7.39 -5.57
CA ALA A 188 -4.26 -7.69 -4.45
C ALA A 188 -3.61 -7.03 -3.23
N ALA A 189 -4.20 -5.93 -2.76
CA ALA A 189 -3.58 -5.09 -1.75
C ALA A 189 -3.37 -5.88 -0.45
N ASP A 190 -2.10 -6.09 -0.11
CA ASP A 190 -1.67 -6.53 1.20
C ASP A 190 -1.46 -5.30 2.08
N THR A 191 -2.33 -5.12 3.08
CA THR A 191 -2.42 -3.88 3.86
C THR A 191 -2.02 -4.11 5.30
N SER A 192 -1.06 -3.32 5.76
CA SER A 192 -0.61 -3.27 7.14
C SER A 192 -0.78 -1.87 7.72
N ILE A 193 -1.01 -1.79 9.04
CA ILE A 193 -1.02 -0.54 9.79
C ILE A 193 0.14 -0.52 10.77
N TYR A 194 0.80 0.62 10.88
CA TYR A 194 1.94 0.84 11.79
C TYR A 194 1.56 1.88 12.83
N LYS A 195 1.96 1.63 14.07
CA LYS A 195 1.79 2.57 15.18
C LYS A 195 2.98 2.56 16.13
N LEU A 196 3.05 3.57 16.98
CA LEU A 196 3.96 3.59 18.11
C LEU A 196 3.29 2.86 19.29
N ARG A 197 4.01 1.95 19.95
CA ARG A 197 3.62 1.32 21.20
C ARG A 197 4.83 1.24 22.12
N ASP A 198 4.72 1.83 23.31
CA ASP A 198 5.79 1.84 24.32
C ASP A 198 7.14 2.35 23.80
N GLY A 199 7.13 3.25 22.82
CA GLY A 199 8.34 3.79 22.18
C GLY A 199 8.90 2.96 21.01
N HIS A 200 8.28 1.83 20.68
CA HIS A 200 8.65 0.96 19.57
C HIS A 200 7.63 1.05 18.44
N ILE A 201 8.09 0.92 17.19
CA ILE A 201 7.20 0.84 16.04
C ILE A 201 6.71 -0.61 15.94
N VAL A 202 5.39 -0.78 15.85
CA VAL A 202 4.74 -2.07 15.69
C VAL A 202 3.81 -2.05 14.49
N ALA A 203 3.63 -3.19 13.82
CA ALA A 203 2.77 -3.33 12.66
C ALA A 203 1.81 -4.50 12.79
N ALA A 204 0.59 -4.33 12.28
CA ALA A 204 -0.41 -5.40 12.15
C ALA A 204 -0.84 -5.52 10.69
N ASN A 205 -0.85 -6.75 10.16
CA ASN A 205 -1.34 -7.05 8.83
C ASN A 205 -2.85 -7.31 8.88
N LEU A 206 -3.62 -6.53 8.11
CA LEU A 206 -5.08 -6.60 8.12
C LEU A 206 -5.62 -7.79 7.32
N ASN A 207 -4.93 -8.17 6.24
CA ASN A 207 -5.27 -9.34 5.44
C ASN A 207 -5.13 -10.62 6.27
N GLU A 208 -4.05 -10.77 7.05
CA GLU A 208 -3.87 -11.86 8.01
C GLU A 208 -4.97 -11.85 9.07
N THR A 209 -5.28 -10.68 9.64
CA THR A 209 -6.29 -10.52 10.70
C THR A 209 -7.68 -10.93 10.25
N LEU A 210 -8.06 -10.57 9.02
CA LEU A 210 -9.38 -10.84 8.45
C LEU A 210 -9.46 -12.15 7.65
N ALA A 211 -8.33 -12.85 7.48
CA ALA A 211 -8.18 -13.95 6.52
C ALA A 211 -8.67 -13.58 5.11
N ALA A 212 -8.38 -12.35 4.67
CA ALA A 212 -8.86 -11.76 3.42
C ALA A 212 -7.76 -11.71 2.35
N GLN A 213 -8.15 -11.87 1.08
CA GLN A 213 -7.20 -11.81 -0.04
C GLN A 213 -6.68 -10.39 -0.29
N ALA A 214 -7.53 -9.38 -0.13
CA ALA A 214 -7.19 -7.98 -0.30
C ALA A 214 -7.95 -7.14 0.73
N VAL A 215 -7.29 -6.16 1.31
CA VAL A 215 -7.90 -5.15 2.18
C VAL A 215 -7.42 -3.79 1.67
N ILE A 216 -8.35 -2.90 1.37
CA ILE A 216 -8.06 -1.57 0.83
C ILE A 216 -8.47 -0.53 1.86
N TYR A 217 -7.60 0.44 2.11
CA TYR A 217 -7.92 1.60 2.93
C TYR A 217 -8.54 2.71 2.07
N ASP A 218 -9.75 3.13 2.41
CA ASP A 218 -10.39 4.32 1.87
C ASP A 218 -10.18 5.49 2.83
N LYS A 219 -9.34 6.44 2.39
CA LYS A 219 -9.01 7.64 3.14
C LYS A 219 -10.20 8.58 3.33
N GLU A 220 -11.15 8.63 2.38
CA GLU A 220 -12.28 9.57 2.47
C GLU A 220 -13.24 9.17 3.58
N SER A 221 -13.55 7.88 3.67
CA SER A 221 -14.43 7.35 4.72
C SER A 221 -13.70 6.94 6.00
N ASN A 222 -12.36 6.88 5.98
CA ASN A 222 -11.51 6.36 7.06
C ASN A 222 -11.91 4.92 7.43
N MET A 223 -12.05 4.07 6.40
CA MET A 223 -12.47 2.67 6.54
C MET A 223 -11.58 1.74 5.74
N PHE A 224 -11.54 0.48 6.16
CA PHE A 224 -10.89 -0.61 5.45
C PHE A 224 -11.96 -1.50 4.82
N GLY A 225 -11.77 -1.98 3.60
CA GLY A 225 -12.74 -2.85 2.95
C GLY A 225 -12.12 -3.97 2.10
N ASP A 226 -12.85 -5.08 1.98
CA ASP A 226 -12.46 -6.25 1.16
C ASP A 226 -13.26 -6.36 -0.15
N GLY A 227 -14.06 -5.34 -0.45
CA GLY A 227 -15.01 -5.30 -1.57
C GLY A 227 -16.42 -5.77 -1.23
N THR A 228 -16.63 -6.37 -0.05
CA THR A 228 -17.94 -6.83 0.43
C THR A 228 -18.34 -6.19 1.76
N ARG A 229 -17.36 -5.94 2.62
CA ARG A 229 -17.53 -5.45 3.98
C ARG A 229 -16.57 -4.29 4.24
N ASN A 230 -16.93 -3.47 5.21
CA ASN A 230 -16.12 -2.35 5.66
C ASN A 230 -15.87 -2.44 7.16
N TRP A 231 -14.68 -2.03 7.61
CA TRP A 231 -14.27 -2.02 9.00
C TRP A 231 -13.67 -0.67 9.37
N ARG A 232 -13.76 -0.33 10.66
CA ARG A 232 -13.04 0.79 11.27
C ARG A 232 -12.12 0.27 12.35
N VAL A 233 -11.00 0.95 12.53
CA VAL A 233 -10.16 0.69 13.69
C VAL A 233 -10.77 1.41 14.90
N LYS A 234 -10.87 0.70 16.01
CA LYS A 234 -11.17 1.28 17.33
C LYS A 234 -10.20 0.68 18.31
N GLU A 235 -9.33 1.51 18.88
CA GLU A 235 -8.25 1.08 19.76
C GLU A 235 -7.36 0.01 19.08
N GLU A 236 -7.49 -1.26 19.47
CA GLU A 236 -6.72 -2.38 18.91
C GLU A 236 -7.61 -3.42 18.22
N GLU A 237 -8.78 -2.99 17.76
CA GLU A 237 -9.73 -3.87 17.06
C GLU A 237 -10.15 -3.30 15.70
N LEU A 238 -10.35 -4.20 14.74
CA LEU A 238 -11.10 -3.94 13.51
C LEU A 238 -12.56 -4.27 13.75
N VAL A 239 -13.42 -3.26 13.80
CA VAL A 239 -14.85 -3.39 14.06
C VAL A 239 -15.62 -3.28 12.76
N LEU A 240 -16.49 -4.25 12.48
CA LEU A 240 -17.34 -4.28 11.31
C LEU A 240 -18.28 -3.06 11.30
N PHE A 241 -18.25 -2.30 10.21
CA PHE A 241 -19.15 -1.20 9.97
C PHE A 241 -20.43 -1.73 9.32
N LYS A 242 -21.57 -1.56 10.01
CA LYS A 242 -22.90 -1.89 9.51
C LYS A 242 -23.63 -0.58 9.22
N GLU A 243 -24.12 -0.40 8.00
CA GLU A 243 -24.98 0.73 7.62
C GLU A 243 -26.38 0.65 8.25
#